data_AF-A0A2E7FZX8-F1
#
_entry.id   AF-A0A2E7FZX8-F1
#
_cell.length_a   1.000
_cell.length_b   1.000
_cell.length_c   1.000
_cell.angle_alpha   90.00
_cell.angle_beta   90.00
_cell.angle_gamma   90.00
#
_symmetry.space_group_name_H-M   'P 1'
#
loop_
_entity.id
_entity.type
_entity.pdbx_description
1 polymer ?
#
loop_
_entity_poly.entity_id
_entity_poly.type
_entity_poly.pdbx_seq_one_letter_code
_entity_poly.pdbx_strand_id
1 'polypeptide(L)'
;MSFTGPIEQVNRGWDQSKFVTYIYEKYGLINKVDQGPSVILLMDWDRTGGRLQRTLGDRMKSFGMRIDEQIRMELIRAMKPEGKTVESLGAHSDKLTVYVDEFDPNGSED
;
A
#
# COMPACT_ATOMS: atom_id res chain seq x y z
N MET A 1 -12.83 12.36 -0.76
CA MET A 1 -11.50 11.71 -0.64
C MET A 1 -11.48 10.24 -1.09
N SER A 2 -11.46 10.06 -2.41
CA SER A 2 -10.58 9.04 -2.98
C SER A 2 -9.16 9.23 -2.42
N PHE A 3 -8.36 8.16 -2.30
CA PHE A 3 -6.95 8.26 -1.88
C PHE A 3 -6.25 9.39 -2.65
N THR A 4 -5.98 10.51 -1.97
CA THR A 4 -5.25 11.65 -2.53
C THR A 4 -3.78 11.47 -2.20
N GLY A 5 -3.16 10.55 -2.91
CA GLY A 5 -1.74 10.26 -2.78
C GLY A 5 -1.14 9.80 -4.10
N PRO A 6 0.16 10.02 -4.30
CA PRO A 6 0.86 9.47 -5.46
C PRO A 6 0.86 7.93 -5.40
N ILE A 7 0.29 7.28 -6.41
CA ILE A 7 0.47 5.83 -6.62
C ILE A 7 1.83 5.64 -7.30
N GLU A 8 2.76 4.98 -6.60
CA GLU A 8 4.08 4.68 -7.13
C GLU A 8 4.13 3.30 -7.77
N GLN A 9 4.28 3.26 -9.09
CA GLN A 9 4.57 2.00 -9.77
C GLN A 9 5.97 1.53 -9.40
N VAL A 10 6.04 0.28 -8.94
CA VAL A 10 7.29 -0.42 -8.59
C VAL A 10 8.07 -0.79 -9.86
N ASN A 11 7.37 -1.09 -10.95
CA ASN A 11 7.97 -1.61 -12.17
C ASN A 11 8.39 -0.50 -13.16
N ARG A 12 9.38 0.31 -12.77
CA ARG A 12 9.96 1.40 -13.59
C ARG A 12 11.19 0.98 -14.41
N GLY A 13 11.45 -0.33 -14.53
CA GLY A 13 12.73 -0.86 -15.02
C GLY A 13 13.90 -0.59 -14.07
N TRP A 14 13.62 -0.22 -12.82
CA TRP A 14 14.63 -0.02 -11.78
C TRP A 14 14.85 -1.31 -11.01
N ASP A 15 16.08 -1.51 -10.53
CA ASP A 15 16.30 -2.50 -9.50
C ASP A 15 15.65 -2.07 -8.17
N GLN A 16 15.47 -3.03 -7.28
CA GLN A 16 14.80 -2.82 -6.00
C GLN A 16 15.55 -1.85 -5.09
N SER A 17 16.87 -1.78 -5.17
CA SER A 17 17.67 -0.88 -4.33
C SER A 17 17.40 0.57 -4.73
N LYS A 18 17.44 0.86 -6.04
CA LYS A 18 17.13 2.18 -6.59
C LYS A 18 15.71 2.61 -6.26
N PHE A 19 14.74 1.70 -6.35
CA PHE A 19 13.36 1.98 -5.96
C PHE A 19 13.26 2.33 -4.47
N VAL A 20 13.86 1.55 -3.58
CA VAL A 20 13.83 1.83 -2.13
C VAL A 20 14.48 3.16 -1.79
N THR A 21 15.63 3.49 -2.39
CA THR A 21 16.28 4.79 -2.19
C THR A 21 15.38 5.95 -2.63
N TYR A 22 14.74 5.84 -3.80
CA TYR A 22 13.81 6.87 -4.28
C TYR A 22 12.63 7.07 -3.32
N ILE A 23 12.03 5.97 -2.84
CA ILE A 23 10.91 6.02 -1.90
C ILE A 23 11.35 6.65 -0.56
N TYR A 24 12.53 6.30 -0.07
CA TYR A 24 13.12 6.93 1.12
C TYR A 24 13.34 8.43 0.94
N GLU A 25 13.95 8.86 -0.16
CA GLU A 25 14.21 10.28 -0.44
C GLU A 25 12.91 11.10 -0.55
N LYS A 26 11.86 10.49 -1.12
CA LYS A 26 10.59 11.16 -1.36
C LYS A 26 9.69 11.23 -0.13
N TYR A 27 9.57 10.14 0.64
CA TYR A 27 8.60 10.03 1.73
C TYR A 27 9.24 10.00 3.12
N GLY A 28 10.55 9.77 3.22
CA GLY A 28 11.28 9.77 4.47
C GLY A 28 10.94 8.59 5.39
N LEU A 29 11.38 8.71 6.65
CA LEU A 29 11.29 7.62 7.62
C LEU A 29 9.87 7.37 8.13
N ILE A 30 9.09 8.43 8.31
CA ILE A 30 7.74 8.42 8.90
C ILE A 30 6.85 9.47 8.21
N ASN A 31 5.53 9.28 8.25
CA ASN A 31 4.59 10.30 7.83
C ASN A 31 4.66 11.49 8.81
N LYS A 32 4.84 12.70 8.29
CA LYS A 32 5.00 13.92 9.12
C LYS A 32 3.69 14.45 9.69
N VAL A 33 2.55 14.06 9.13
CA VAL A 33 1.21 14.53 9.55
C VAL A 33 0.78 13.81 10.83
N ASP A 34 0.88 12.48 10.85
CA ASP A 34 0.35 11.62 11.91
C ASP A 34 1.43 10.82 12.68
N GLN A 35 2.71 10.98 12.30
CA GLN A 35 3.85 10.21 12.84
C GLN A 35 3.73 8.69 12.62
N GLY A 36 2.86 8.27 11.71
CA GLY A 36 2.62 6.89 11.30
C GLY A 36 3.64 6.37 10.28
N PRO A 37 3.35 5.22 9.66
CA PRO A 37 4.13 4.70 8.54
C PRO A 37 4.25 5.72 7.40
N SER A 38 5.43 5.85 6.80
CA SER A 38 5.63 6.75 5.64
C SER A 38 5.06 6.19 4.35
N VAL A 39 4.88 4.86 4.27
CA VAL A 39 4.39 4.16 3.07
C VAL A 39 3.52 2.98 3.48
N ILE A 40 2.42 2.78 2.76
CA ILE A 40 1.65 1.53 2.77
C ILE A 40 2.15 0.68 1.60
N LEU A 41 2.64 -0.53 1.88
CA LEU A 41 3.18 -1.42 0.85
C LEU A 41 2.12 -2.46 0.46
N LEU A 42 1.58 -2.35 -0.76
CA LEU A 42 0.55 -3.24 -1.29
C LEU A 42 1.01 -3.91 -2.59
N MET A 43 1.37 -5.18 -2.51
CA MET A 43 1.64 -6.05 -3.67
C MET A 43 0.54 -7.08 -3.81
N ASP A 44 0.38 -7.59 -5.04
CA ASP A 44 -0.46 -8.74 -5.35
C ASP A 44 -0.30 -9.88 -4.35
N TRP A 45 -1.39 -10.58 -4.11
CA TRP A 45 -1.45 -11.69 -3.17
C TRP A 45 -1.26 -13.04 -3.83
N ASP A 46 -0.55 -13.04 -4.96
CA ASP A 46 0.08 -14.21 -5.55
C ASP A 46 1.46 -14.50 -4.92
N ARG A 47 2.13 -15.54 -5.40
CA ARG A 47 3.46 -15.93 -4.90
C ARG A 47 4.53 -14.87 -5.20
N THR A 48 4.41 -14.17 -6.32
CA THR A 48 5.40 -13.20 -6.79
C THR A 48 5.32 -11.91 -5.99
N GLY A 49 4.12 -11.36 -5.85
CA GLY A 49 3.82 -10.21 -5.03
C GLY A 49 4.16 -10.45 -3.56
N GLY A 50 3.88 -11.65 -3.02
CA GLY A 50 4.31 -12.02 -1.66
C GLY A 50 5.84 -12.02 -1.45
N ARG A 51 6.61 -12.44 -2.47
CA ARG A 51 8.08 -12.36 -2.44
C ARG A 51 8.58 -10.92 -2.56
N LEU A 52 8.00 -10.14 -3.47
CA LEU A 52 8.35 -8.73 -3.67
C LEU A 52 8.04 -7.89 -2.43
N GLN A 53 6.86 -8.08 -1.82
CA GLN A 53 6.44 -7.45 -0.57
C GLN A 53 7.51 -7.63 0.51
N ARG A 54 7.91 -8.88 0.77
CA ARG A 54 8.91 -9.20 1.79
C ARG A 54 10.24 -8.53 1.48
N THR A 55 10.75 -8.71 0.27
CA THR A 55 12.09 -8.18 -0.09
C THR A 55 12.14 -6.66 -0.04
N LEU A 56 11.10 -5.97 -0.53
CA LEU A 56 11.04 -4.51 -0.46
C LEU A 56 10.82 -4.03 0.97
N GLY A 57 9.95 -4.69 1.72
CA GLY A 57 9.69 -4.35 3.12
C GLY A 57 10.93 -4.48 4.00
N ASP A 58 11.69 -5.57 3.85
CA ASP A 58 12.95 -5.79 4.57
C ASP A 58 13.98 -4.70 4.24
N ARG A 59 14.10 -4.33 2.95
CA ARG A 59 14.99 -3.25 2.51
C ARG A 59 14.57 -1.89 3.04
N MET A 60 13.30 -1.52 2.95
CA MET A 60 12.78 -0.25 3.47
C MET A 60 12.99 -0.13 4.98
N LYS A 61 12.70 -1.21 5.74
CA LYS A 61 12.96 -1.27 7.18
C LYS A 61 14.45 -1.17 7.51
N SER A 62 15.32 -1.77 6.70
CA SER A 62 16.78 -1.63 6.87
C SER A 62 17.29 -0.19 6.68
N PHE A 63 16.56 0.62 5.89
CA PHE A 63 16.77 2.06 5.76
C PHE A 63 16.17 2.87 6.92
N GLY A 64 15.49 2.22 7.87
CA GLY A 64 14.83 2.86 9.01
C GLY A 64 13.41 3.35 8.73
N MET A 65 12.83 3.07 7.56
CA MET A 65 11.47 3.50 7.24
C MET A 65 10.43 2.71 8.05
N ARG A 66 9.40 3.40 8.54
CA ARG A 66 8.18 2.76 9.06
C ARG A 66 7.25 2.50 7.88
N ILE A 67 6.88 1.25 7.68
CA ILE A 67 5.98 0.82 6.60
C ILE A 67 4.74 0.13 7.18
N ASP A 68 3.58 0.35 6.55
CA ASP A 68 2.36 -0.40 6.85
C ASP A 68 2.30 -1.64 5.96
N GLU A 69 2.30 -2.80 6.62
CA GLU A 69 2.05 -4.10 5.99
C GLU A 69 0.78 -4.77 6.53
N GLN A 70 0.14 -4.17 7.53
CA GLN A 70 -1.04 -4.71 8.20
C GLN A 70 -2.27 -4.60 7.30
N ILE A 71 -2.43 -3.47 6.61
CA ILE A 71 -3.53 -3.28 5.64
C ILE A 71 -3.52 -4.41 4.60
N ARG A 72 -2.33 -4.77 4.10
CA ARG A 72 -2.20 -5.90 3.16
C ARG A 72 -2.71 -7.21 3.76
N MET A 73 -2.38 -7.49 5.01
CA MET A 73 -2.78 -8.74 5.66
C MET A 73 -4.30 -8.83 5.82
N GLU A 74 -4.95 -7.74 6.21
CA GLU A 74 -6.42 -7.71 6.34
C GLU A 74 -7.10 -7.84 4.96
N LEU A 75 -6.61 -7.10 3.94
CA LEU A 75 -7.12 -7.19 2.58
C LEU A 75 -6.98 -8.61 2.01
N ILE A 76 -5.87 -9.30 2.25
CA ILE A 76 -5.69 -10.69 1.80
C ILE A 76 -6.71 -11.62 2.43
N ARG A 77 -7.01 -11.48 3.72
CA ARG A 77 -7.99 -12.33 4.39
C ARG A 77 -9.39 -12.15 3.80
N ALA A 78 -9.76 -10.91 3.49
CA ALA A 78 -11.06 -10.59 2.89
C ALA A 78 -11.14 -10.98 1.39
N MET A 79 -10.07 -10.75 0.63
CA MET A 79 -10.12 -10.75 -0.84
C MET A 79 -9.56 -12.01 -1.51
N LYS A 80 -8.87 -12.88 -0.78
CA LYS A 80 -8.30 -14.11 -1.37
C LYS A 80 -9.32 -15.00 -2.11
N PRO A 81 -10.61 -15.09 -1.71
CA PRO A 81 -11.63 -15.78 -2.49
C PRO A 81 -12.04 -15.04 -3.77
N GLU A 82 -11.96 -13.71 -3.77
CA GLU A 82 -12.52 -12.81 -4.80
C GLU A 82 -11.51 -12.45 -5.90
N GLY A 83 -10.21 -12.58 -5.64
CA GLY A 83 -9.17 -12.24 -6.61
C GLY A 83 -7.76 -12.66 -6.18
N LYS A 84 -6.75 -12.32 -6.99
CA LYS A 84 -5.30 -12.52 -6.67
C LYS A 84 -4.45 -11.25 -6.75
N THR A 85 -5.02 -10.14 -7.22
CA THR A 85 -4.28 -8.92 -7.58
C THR A 85 -4.91 -7.70 -6.92
N VAL A 86 -4.11 -6.66 -6.66
CA VAL A 86 -4.60 -5.43 -6.02
C VAL A 86 -5.69 -4.76 -6.85
N GLU A 87 -5.61 -4.82 -8.18
CA GLU A 87 -6.60 -4.24 -9.10
C GLU A 87 -7.98 -4.88 -8.96
N SER A 88 -8.05 -6.14 -8.50
CA SER A 88 -9.33 -6.80 -8.25
C SER A 88 -10.16 -6.12 -7.15
N LEU A 89 -9.53 -5.33 -6.26
CA LEU A 89 -10.25 -4.49 -5.29
C LEU A 89 -11.23 -3.53 -5.96
N GLY A 90 -10.92 -3.07 -7.18
CA GLY A 90 -11.75 -2.11 -7.90
C GLY A 90 -13.17 -2.61 -8.15
N ALA A 91 -13.35 -3.92 -8.37
CA ALA A 91 -14.70 -4.49 -8.55
C ALA A 91 -15.57 -4.44 -7.28
N HIS A 92 -14.95 -4.20 -6.12
CA HIS A 92 -15.63 -4.13 -4.84
C HIS A 92 -15.71 -2.71 -4.29
N SER A 93 -15.13 -1.70 -4.98
CA SER A 93 -15.08 -0.33 -4.49
C SER A 93 -16.47 0.19 -4.13
N ASP A 94 -17.44 0.06 -5.03
CA ASP A 94 -18.79 0.62 -4.86
C ASP A 94 -19.50 0.04 -3.63
N LYS A 95 -19.25 -1.24 -3.33
CA LYS A 95 -19.80 -1.92 -2.15
C LYS A 95 -19.08 -1.52 -0.86
N LEU A 96 -17.77 -1.33 -0.95
CA LEU A 96 -16.94 -0.95 0.19
C LEU A 96 -17.14 0.51 0.58
N THR A 97 -17.44 1.40 -0.38
CA THR A 97 -17.65 2.84 -0.15
C THR A 97 -18.64 3.10 0.97
N VAL A 98 -19.78 2.39 1.00
CA VAL A 98 -20.81 2.57 2.04
C VAL A 98 -20.26 2.31 3.45
N TYR A 99 -19.39 1.31 3.60
CA TYR A 99 -18.75 1.01 4.88
C TYR A 99 -17.61 2.00 5.18
N VAL A 100 -16.86 2.43 4.17
CA VAL A 100 -15.82 3.45 4.34
C VAL A 100 -16.44 4.75 4.84
N ASP A 101 -17.56 5.19 4.23
CA ASP A 101 -18.29 6.39 4.65
C ASP A 101 -18.87 6.27 6.08
N GLU A 102 -19.14 5.06 6.58
CA GLU A 102 -19.57 4.88 7.98
C GLU A 102 -18.46 5.20 8.99
N PHE A 103 -17.21 4.85 8.65
CA PHE A 103 -16.04 5.06 9.50
C PHE A 103 -15.32 6.38 9.23
N ASP A 104 -15.45 6.91 8.02
CA ASP A 104 -14.90 8.18 7.55
C ASP A 104 -15.95 8.96 6.73
N PRO A 105 -16.99 9.51 7.38
CA PRO A 105 -18.11 10.17 6.70
C PRO A 105 -17.73 11.45 5.96
N ASN A 106 -16.55 12.02 6.23
CA ASN A 106 -16.00 13.16 5.49
C ASN A 106 -14.99 12.72 4.42
N GLY A 107 -14.73 11.41 4.31
CA GLY A 107 -13.79 10.80 3.38
C GLY A 107 -14.28 10.82 1.94
N SER A 108 -15.52 11.22 1.64
CA SER A 108 -16.08 11.28 0.28
C SER A 108 -16.27 12.70 -0.25
N GLU A 109 -16.07 13.74 0.56
CA GLU A 109 -16.02 15.13 0.08
C GLU A 109 -14.65 15.38 -0.61
N ASP A 110 -14.71 15.95 -1.82
CA ASP A 110 -13.64 16.14 -2.84
C ASP A 110 -13.27 14.91 -3.69
#